data_AF-A0A950W535-F1
#
_entry.id   AF-A0A950W535-F1
#
_cell.length_a   1.000
_cell.length_b   1.000
_cell.length_c   1.000
_cell.angle_alpha   90.00
_cell.angle_beta   90.00
_cell.angle_gamma   90.00
#
_symmetry.space_group_name_H-M   'P 1'
#
loop_
_entity.id
_entity.type
_entity.pdbx_description
1 polymer ?
#
loop_
_entity_poly.entity_id
_entity_poly.type
_entity_poly.pdbx_seq_one_letter_code
_entity_poly.pdbx_strand_id
1 'polypeptide(L)'
;MHLFGDPEFWVLLAVAIFLVVVWKPMRRAVVGSLDSRAERIRQELDAAHNLREEAQRALAAYQHQQQQGASEAQAIIAHAKEEAERIAAQSLRDLEEALRRRQQLAEQRIAQEEAKALAEIRAFAVDAAIGAARRAIFASLDERRGSALIDDAIAELPRQLH
;
A
#
# COMPACT_ATOMS: atom_id res chain seq x y z
N MET A 1 -9.69 -59.74 -99.89
CA MET A 1 -9.60 -58.31 -99.53
C MET A 1 -10.98 -57.82 -99.08
N HIS A 2 -11.39 -58.12 -97.83
CA HIS A 2 -12.71 -57.71 -97.30
C HIS A 2 -12.65 -56.93 -95.97
N LEU A 3 -11.45 -56.56 -95.49
CA LEU A 3 -11.30 -55.82 -94.23
C LEU A 3 -11.79 -54.35 -94.30
N PHE A 4 -11.87 -53.76 -95.49
CA PHE A 4 -12.21 -52.34 -95.66
C PHE A 4 -13.69 -52.08 -96.01
N GLY A 5 -14.46 -53.13 -96.26
CA GLY A 5 -15.88 -53.05 -96.64
C GLY A 5 -16.87 -53.44 -95.53
N ASP A 6 -16.36 -53.92 -94.38
CA ASP A 6 -17.19 -54.36 -93.26
C ASP A 6 -17.52 -53.18 -92.33
N PRO A 7 -18.80 -52.82 -92.10
CA PRO A 7 -19.19 -51.73 -91.21
C PRO A 7 -18.65 -51.90 -89.77
N GLU A 8 -18.49 -53.14 -89.33
CA GLU A 8 -17.95 -53.47 -88.01
C GLU A 8 -16.51 -52.98 -87.82
N PHE A 9 -15.67 -53.02 -88.86
CA PHE A 9 -14.28 -52.54 -88.81
C PHE A 9 -14.23 -51.02 -88.57
N TRP A 10 -15.10 -50.25 -89.24
CA TRP A 10 -15.16 -48.80 -89.07
C TRP A 10 -15.71 -48.40 -87.71
N VAL A 11 -16.67 -49.15 -87.15
CA VAL A 11 -17.16 -48.95 -85.77
C VAL A 11 -16.06 -49.21 -84.75
N LEU A 12 -15.31 -50.31 -84.90
CA LEU A 12 -14.21 -50.67 -84.00
C LEU A 12 -13.08 -49.62 -84.07
N LEU A 13 -12.77 -49.13 -85.27
CA LEU A 13 -11.79 -48.04 -85.48
C LEU A 13 -12.24 -46.72 -84.83
N ALA A 14 -13.53 -46.35 -84.97
CA ALA A 14 -14.09 -45.16 -84.33
C ALA A 14 -14.06 -45.27 -82.80
N VAL A 15 -14.39 -46.43 -82.22
CA VAL A 15 -14.29 -46.68 -80.78
C VAL A 15 -12.83 -46.64 -80.30
N ALA A 16 -11.89 -47.21 -81.05
CA ALA A 16 -10.47 -47.17 -80.71
C ALA A 16 -9.93 -45.73 -80.69
N ILE A 17 -10.26 -44.93 -81.71
CA ILE A 17 -9.89 -43.50 -81.77
C ILE A 17 -10.54 -42.72 -80.63
N PHE A 18 -11.83 -42.96 -80.36
CA PHE A 18 -12.55 -42.32 -79.25
C PHE A 18 -11.90 -42.63 -77.89
N LEU A 19 -11.57 -43.90 -77.62
CA LEU A 19 -10.90 -44.31 -76.40
C LEU A 19 -9.53 -43.64 -76.24
N VAL A 20 -8.74 -43.55 -77.31
CA VAL A 20 -7.43 -42.88 -77.27
C VAL A 20 -7.57 -41.38 -76.99
N VAL A 21 -8.55 -40.71 -77.62
CA VAL A 21 -8.80 -39.28 -77.43
C VAL A 21 -9.31 -38.98 -76.02
N VAL A 22 -10.21 -39.82 -75.47
CA VAL A 22 -10.81 -39.61 -74.15
C VAL A 22 -9.91 -40.08 -72.99
N TRP A 23 -9.01 -41.04 -73.21
CA TRP A 23 -8.13 -41.58 -72.16
C TRP A 23 -7.29 -40.51 -71.47
N LYS A 24 -6.68 -39.61 -72.24
CA LYS A 24 -5.79 -38.56 -71.71
C LYS A 24 -6.52 -37.53 -70.82
N PRO A 25 -7.64 -36.91 -71.25
CA PRO A 25 -8.40 -35.98 -70.40
C PRO A 25 -9.08 -36.69 -69.21
N MET A 26 -9.64 -37.88 -69.40
CA MET A 26 -10.28 -38.67 -68.33
C MET A 26 -9.26 -38.97 -67.21
N ARG A 27 -8.07 -39.49 -67.56
CA ARG A 27 -7.01 -39.76 -66.58
C ARG A 27 -6.58 -38.50 -65.84
N ARG A 28 -6.41 -37.37 -66.56
CA ARG A 28 -6.00 -36.10 -65.95
C ARG A 28 -7.05 -35.58 -64.96
N ALA A 29 -8.34 -35.68 -65.30
CA ALA A 29 -9.43 -35.27 -64.42
C ALA A 29 -9.50 -36.12 -63.14
N VAL A 30 -9.38 -37.45 -63.27
CA VAL A 30 -9.43 -38.38 -62.14
C VAL A 30 -8.25 -38.15 -61.19
N VAL A 31 -7.02 -38.12 -61.72
CA VAL A 31 -5.81 -37.89 -60.91
C VAL A 31 -5.83 -36.50 -60.27
N GLY A 32 -6.19 -35.46 -61.02
CA GLY A 32 -6.29 -34.10 -60.47
C GLY A 32 -7.32 -33.98 -59.34
N SER A 33 -8.44 -34.70 -59.41
CA SER A 33 -9.44 -34.72 -58.34
C SER A 33 -8.95 -35.43 -57.07
N LEU A 34 -8.16 -36.49 -57.21
CA LEU A 34 -7.56 -37.22 -56.10
C LEU A 34 -6.44 -36.40 -55.46
N ASP A 35 -5.57 -35.77 -56.26
CA ASP A 35 -4.51 -34.89 -55.77
C ASP A 35 -5.10 -33.69 -55.01
N SER A 36 -6.16 -33.06 -55.53
CA SER A 36 -6.84 -31.96 -54.84
C SER A 36 -7.45 -32.39 -53.50
N ARG A 37 -8.04 -33.59 -53.44
CA ARG A 37 -8.56 -34.15 -52.18
C ARG A 37 -7.44 -34.45 -51.19
N ALA A 38 -6.35 -35.06 -51.66
CA ALA A 38 -5.19 -35.35 -50.81
C ALA A 38 -4.57 -34.07 -50.25
N GLU A 39 -4.43 -33.04 -51.08
CA GLU A 39 -3.90 -31.74 -50.67
C GLU A 39 -4.81 -31.05 -49.65
N ARG A 40 -6.13 -31.08 -49.87
CA ARG A 40 -7.09 -30.54 -48.89
C ARG A 40 -7.03 -31.27 -47.55
N ILE A 41 -6.95 -32.60 -47.56
CA ILE A 41 -6.82 -33.39 -46.32
C ILE A 41 -5.51 -33.06 -45.60
N ARG A 42 -4.40 -32.92 -46.33
CA ARG A 42 -3.12 -32.49 -45.74
C ARG A 42 -3.24 -31.12 -45.07
N GLN A 43 -3.81 -30.14 -45.76
CA GLN A 43 -4.01 -28.80 -45.22
C GLN A 43 -4.92 -28.80 -43.98
N GLU A 44 -5.99 -29.58 -43.98
CA GLU A 44 -6.88 -29.73 -42.82
C GLU A 44 -6.16 -30.40 -41.64
N LEU A 45 -5.33 -31.42 -41.88
CA LEU A 45 -4.53 -32.08 -40.84
C LEU A 45 -3.43 -31.16 -40.28
N ASP A 46 -2.74 -30.43 -41.13
CA ASP A 46 -1.70 -29.46 -40.72
C ASP A 46 -2.32 -28.33 -39.90
N ALA A 47 -3.47 -27.80 -40.33
CA ALA A 47 -4.23 -26.80 -39.57
C ALA A 47 -4.69 -27.34 -38.22
N ALA A 48 -5.21 -28.58 -38.17
CA ALA A 48 -5.61 -29.22 -36.91
C ALA A 48 -4.43 -29.46 -35.98
N HIS A 49 -3.27 -29.84 -36.52
CA HIS A 49 -2.04 -30.02 -35.74
C HIS A 49 -1.58 -28.69 -35.14
N ASN A 50 -1.49 -27.63 -35.95
CA ASN A 50 -1.11 -26.30 -35.50
C ASN A 50 -2.07 -25.76 -34.44
N LEU A 51 -3.38 -25.90 -34.65
CA LEU A 51 -4.38 -25.50 -33.67
C LEU A 51 -4.23 -26.25 -32.34
N ARG A 52 -3.90 -27.55 -32.40
CA ARG A 52 -3.65 -28.34 -31.20
C ARG A 52 -2.40 -27.86 -30.45
N GLU A 53 -1.31 -27.57 -31.17
CA GLU A 53 -0.11 -27.01 -30.56
C GLU A 53 -0.37 -25.65 -29.92
N GLU A 54 -1.08 -24.75 -30.61
CA GLU A 54 -1.44 -23.44 -30.08
C GLU A 54 -2.30 -23.56 -28.82
N ALA A 55 -3.29 -24.46 -28.82
CA ALA A 55 -4.11 -24.73 -27.66
C ALA A 55 -3.29 -25.28 -26.47
N GLN A 56 -2.33 -26.17 -26.73
CA GLN A 56 -1.44 -26.71 -25.70
C GLN A 56 -0.52 -25.62 -25.13
N ARG A 57 0.05 -24.76 -25.99
CA ARG A 57 0.88 -23.63 -25.56
C ARG A 57 0.07 -22.63 -24.73
N ALA A 58 -1.15 -22.30 -25.17
CA ALA A 58 -2.05 -21.43 -24.42
C ALA A 58 -2.41 -22.02 -23.06
N LEU A 59 -2.76 -23.31 -23.00
CA LEU A 59 -3.06 -23.99 -21.74
C LEU A 59 -1.88 -23.96 -20.77
N ALA A 60 -0.66 -24.27 -21.25
CA ALA A 60 0.55 -24.22 -20.44
C ALA A 60 0.82 -22.80 -19.91
N ALA A 61 0.65 -21.79 -20.76
CA ALA A 61 0.80 -20.38 -20.36
C ALA A 61 -0.21 -19.99 -19.28
N TYR A 62 -1.48 -20.37 -19.43
CA TYR A 62 -2.52 -20.11 -18.43
C TYR A 62 -2.26 -20.83 -17.11
N GLN A 63 -1.83 -22.09 -17.14
CA GLN A 63 -1.49 -22.84 -15.93
C GLN A 63 -0.33 -22.19 -15.18
N HIS A 64 0.72 -21.78 -15.90
CA HIS A 64 1.84 -21.07 -15.33
C HIS A 64 1.42 -19.72 -14.74
N GLN A 65 0.60 -18.95 -15.46
CA GLN A 65 0.09 -17.66 -14.99
C GLN A 65 -0.81 -17.82 -13.75
N GLN A 66 -1.63 -18.87 -13.66
CA GLN A 66 -2.42 -19.15 -12.46
C GLN A 66 -1.54 -19.48 -11.25
N GLN A 67 -0.51 -20.30 -11.43
CA GLN A 67 0.44 -20.63 -10.35
C GLN A 67 1.21 -19.39 -9.88
N GLN A 68 1.68 -18.57 -10.82
CA GLN A 68 2.34 -17.31 -10.51
C GLN A 68 1.41 -16.35 -9.78
N GLY A 69 0.19 -16.16 -10.26
CA GLY A 69 -0.80 -15.29 -9.63
C GLY A 69 -1.17 -15.74 -8.21
N ALA A 70 -1.28 -17.05 -7.97
CA ALA A 70 -1.49 -17.58 -6.62
C ALA A 70 -0.30 -17.31 -5.70
N SER A 71 0.93 -17.49 -6.18
CA SER A 71 2.15 -17.19 -5.43
C SER A 71 2.29 -15.70 -5.13
N GLU A 72 1.99 -14.84 -6.11
CA GLU A 72 2.06 -13.39 -5.98
C GLU A 72 1.02 -12.89 -4.99
N ALA A 73 -0.22 -13.39 -5.05
CA ALA A 73 -1.25 -13.06 -4.07
C ALA A 73 -0.85 -13.45 -2.65
N GLN A 74 -0.24 -14.64 -2.46
CA GLN A 74 0.28 -15.05 -1.16
C GLN A 74 1.41 -14.14 -0.68
N ALA A 75 2.33 -13.74 -1.57
CA ALA A 75 3.41 -12.82 -1.26
C ALA A 75 2.88 -11.43 -0.86
N ILE A 76 1.86 -10.91 -1.56
CA ILE A 76 1.19 -9.64 -1.22
C ILE A 76 0.58 -9.73 0.18
N ILE A 77 -0.13 -10.82 0.50
CA ILE A 77 -0.73 -10.99 1.83
C ILE A 77 0.34 -11.10 2.92
N ALA A 78 1.42 -11.83 2.67
CA ALA A 78 2.53 -11.96 3.62
C ALA A 78 3.20 -10.61 3.88
N HIS A 79 3.53 -9.87 2.82
CA HIS A 79 4.12 -8.54 2.91
C HIS A 79 3.18 -7.55 3.63
N ALA A 80 1.89 -7.58 3.34
CA ALA A 80 0.91 -6.72 4.02
C ALA A 80 0.81 -7.02 5.52
N LYS A 81 0.93 -8.28 5.93
CA LYS A 81 0.95 -8.67 7.35
C LYS A 81 2.22 -8.19 8.04
N GLU A 82 3.39 -8.43 7.44
CA GLU A 82 4.67 -7.98 7.98
C GLU A 82 4.70 -6.45 8.13
N GLU A 83 4.21 -5.73 7.13
CA GLU A 83 4.14 -4.28 7.15
C GLU A 83 3.15 -3.77 8.23
N ALA A 84 2.00 -4.44 8.38
CA ALA A 84 1.05 -4.12 9.45
C ALA A 84 1.65 -4.34 10.85
N GLU A 85 2.38 -5.44 11.06
CA GLU A 85 3.10 -5.71 12.31
C GLU A 85 4.18 -4.66 12.57
N ARG A 86 4.94 -4.28 11.55
CA ARG A 86 5.97 -3.24 11.62
C ARG A 86 5.37 -1.88 12.01
N ILE A 87 4.27 -1.48 11.37
CA ILE A 87 3.55 -0.24 11.64
C ILE A 87 2.96 -0.27 13.06
N ALA A 88 2.37 -1.40 13.49
CA ALA A 88 1.82 -1.54 14.83
C ALA A 88 2.93 -1.41 15.90
N ALA A 89 4.05 -2.10 15.71
CA ALA A 89 5.18 -2.02 16.63
C ALA A 89 5.78 -0.60 16.69
N GLN A 90 5.88 0.09 15.54
CA GLN A 90 6.33 1.48 15.50
C GLN A 90 5.34 2.43 16.19
N SER A 91 4.06 2.29 15.91
CA SER A 91 3.00 3.10 16.54
C SER A 91 2.98 2.93 18.05
N LEU A 92 3.19 1.71 18.56
CA LEU A 92 3.30 1.45 20.00
C LEU A 92 4.49 2.18 20.62
N ARG A 93 5.67 2.13 20.00
CA ARG A 93 6.85 2.87 20.48
C ARG A 93 6.60 4.38 20.50
N ASP A 94 6.04 4.92 19.41
CA ASP A 94 5.74 6.35 19.30
C ASP A 94 4.71 6.79 20.35
N LEU A 95 3.70 5.95 20.62
CA LEU A 95 2.70 6.19 21.65
C LEU A 95 3.33 6.18 23.06
N GLU A 96 4.17 5.19 23.38
CA GLU A 96 4.86 5.12 24.66
C GLU A 96 5.74 6.35 24.90
N GLU A 97 6.50 6.79 23.90
CA GLU A 97 7.29 8.00 23.99
C GLU A 97 6.42 9.25 24.17
N ALA A 98 5.32 9.36 23.42
CA ALA A 98 4.39 10.47 23.57
C ALA A 98 3.75 10.52 24.96
N LEU A 99 3.40 9.35 25.52
CA LEU A 99 2.87 9.24 26.88
C LEU A 99 3.93 9.63 27.91
N ARG A 100 5.17 9.15 27.79
CA ARG A 100 6.27 9.54 28.68
C ARG A 100 6.51 11.04 28.66
N ARG A 101 6.54 11.66 27.47
CA ARG A 101 6.69 13.13 27.36
C ARG A 101 5.51 13.86 28.02
N ARG A 102 4.27 13.40 27.81
CA ARG A 102 3.09 13.98 28.45
C ARG A 102 3.12 13.85 29.97
N GLN A 103 3.55 12.69 30.48
CA GLN A 103 3.71 12.46 31.91
C GLN A 103 4.72 13.44 32.51
N GLN A 104 5.91 13.55 31.91
CA GLN A 104 6.94 14.49 32.38
C GLN A 104 6.45 15.94 32.37
N LEU A 105 5.73 16.36 31.32
CA LEU A 105 5.14 17.69 31.26
C LEU A 105 4.08 17.92 32.34
N ALA A 106 3.26 16.91 32.65
CA ALA A 106 2.27 16.98 33.72
C ALA A 106 2.95 17.08 35.09
N GLU A 107 3.97 16.26 35.36
CA GLU A 107 4.76 16.30 36.59
C GLU A 107 5.44 17.65 36.77
N GLN A 108 6.05 18.20 35.71
CA GLN A 108 6.64 19.54 35.74
C GLN A 108 5.61 20.64 36.02
N ARG A 109 4.40 20.54 35.45
CA ARG A 109 3.32 21.49 35.73
C ARG A 109 2.87 21.39 37.18
N ILE A 110 2.67 20.19 37.70
CA ILE A 110 2.30 19.98 39.11
C ILE A 110 3.36 20.59 40.02
N ALA A 111 4.65 20.30 39.80
CA ALA A 111 5.73 20.86 40.60
C ALA A 111 5.79 22.40 40.54
N GLN A 112 5.54 23.01 39.37
CA GLN A 112 5.47 24.46 39.25
C GLN A 112 4.29 25.04 40.02
N GLU A 113 3.10 24.45 39.92
CA GLU A 113 1.91 24.93 40.64
C GLU A 113 2.05 24.72 42.15
N GLU A 114 2.65 23.62 42.61
CA GLU A 114 2.99 23.41 44.02
C GLU A 114 3.95 24.49 44.54
N ALA A 115 4.99 24.82 43.79
CA ALA A 115 5.94 25.87 44.16
C ALA A 115 5.26 27.24 44.24
N LYS A 116 4.34 27.55 43.32
CA LYS A 116 3.53 28.78 43.35
C LYS A 116 2.61 28.82 44.57
N ALA A 117 1.85 27.76 44.81
CA ALA A 117 0.96 27.67 45.97
C ALA A 117 1.73 27.82 47.30
N LEU A 118 2.92 27.21 47.40
CA LEU A 118 3.76 27.37 48.58
C LEU A 118 4.26 28.81 48.75
N ALA A 119 4.62 29.49 47.65
CA ALA A 119 5.00 30.89 47.69
C ALA A 119 3.84 31.81 48.12
N GLU A 120 2.62 31.54 47.62
CA GLU A 120 1.40 32.26 48.03
C GLU A 120 1.09 32.08 49.52
N ILE A 121 1.18 30.85 50.04
CA ILE A 121 0.98 30.57 51.47
C ILE A 121 2.02 31.32 52.31
N ARG A 122 3.29 31.33 51.89
CA ARG A 122 4.35 32.07 52.59
C ARG A 122 4.07 33.57 52.60
N ALA A 123 3.66 34.14 51.46
CA ALA A 123 3.30 35.55 51.37
C ALA A 123 2.14 35.88 52.33
N PHE A 124 1.08 35.06 52.32
CA PHE A 124 -0.06 35.23 53.24
C PHE A 124 0.35 35.13 54.71
N ALA A 125 1.25 34.20 55.06
CA ALA A 125 1.76 34.07 56.43
C ALA A 125 2.59 35.28 56.86
N VAL A 126 3.43 35.83 55.97
CA VAL A 126 4.19 37.07 56.21
C VAL A 126 3.23 38.24 56.45
N ASP A 127 2.22 38.41 55.60
CA ASP A 127 1.22 39.47 55.75
C ASP A 127 0.45 39.34 57.06
N ALA A 128 0.06 38.12 57.44
CA ALA A 128 -0.60 37.84 58.71
C ALA A 128 0.30 38.16 59.91
N ALA A 129 1.58 37.80 59.85
CA ALA A 129 2.57 38.10 60.89
C ALA A 129 2.83 39.60 61.03
N ILE A 130 2.99 40.33 59.92
CA ILE A 130 3.11 41.80 59.92
C ILE A 130 1.86 42.43 60.52
N GLY A 131 0.67 41.95 60.14
CA GLY A 131 -0.59 42.42 60.70
C GLY A 131 -0.70 42.17 62.22
N ALA A 132 -0.26 41.01 62.69
CA ALA A 132 -0.24 40.69 64.12
C ALA A 132 0.79 41.53 64.89
N ALA A 133 2.00 41.69 64.36
CA ALA A 133 3.04 42.53 64.94
C ALA A 133 2.58 43.99 65.04
N ARG A 134 1.95 44.53 63.98
CA ARG A 134 1.34 45.87 64.00
C ARG A 134 0.33 46.01 65.14
N ARG A 135 -0.60 45.05 65.29
CA ARG A 135 -1.58 45.06 66.40
C ARG A 135 -0.92 45.00 67.77
N ALA A 136 0.10 44.17 67.95
CA ALA A 136 0.84 44.05 69.21
C ALA A 136 1.61 45.34 69.56
N ILE A 137 2.21 46.00 68.58
CA ILE A 137 2.88 47.30 68.75
C ILE A 137 1.86 48.37 69.18
N PHE A 138 0.73 48.50 68.47
CA PHE A 138 -0.32 49.46 68.85
C PHE A 138 -0.91 49.19 70.24
N ALA A 139 -1.04 47.92 70.65
CA ALA A 139 -1.52 47.56 71.98
C ALA A 139 -0.50 47.84 73.12
N SER A 140 0.79 47.98 72.80
CA SER A 140 1.88 48.19 73.77
C SER A 140 2.47 49.61 73.78
N LEU A 141 1.97 50.47 72.88
CA LEU A 141 2.27 51.90 72.82
C LEU A 141 1.49 52.66 73.89
N ASP A 142 2.21 53.30 74.83
CA ASP A 142 1.68 54.35 75.70
C ASP A 142 2.16 55.74 75.20
N GLU A 143 1.60 56.83 75.74
CA GLU A 143 1.97 58.20 75.37
C GLU A 143 3.48 58.51 75.54
N ARG A 144 4.14 57.92 76.54
CA ARG A 144 5.58 58.14 76.78
C ARG A 144 6.45 57.42 75.76
N ARG A 145 6.14 56.17 75.42
CA ARG A 145 6.87 55.39 74.40
C ARG A 145 6.63 55.96 73.00
N GLY A 146 5.42 56.46 72.72
CA GLY A 146 5.12 57.16 71.48
C GLY A 146 5.95 58.43 71.30
N SER A 147 6.05 59.27 72.33
CA SER A 147 6.88 60.49 72.30
C SER A 147 8.37 60.16 72.12
N ALA A 148 8.89 59.15 72.83
CA ALA A 148 10.29 58.74 72.71
C ALA A 148 10.64 58.25 71.30
N LEU A 149 9.74 57.51 70.63
CA LEU A 149 9.94 57.07 69.24
C LEU A 149 9.94 58.22 68.24
N ILE A 150 9.17 59.29 68.50
CA ILE A 150 9.16 60.50 67.66
C ILE A 150 10.47 61.25 67.83
N ASP A 151 10.94 61.43 69.07
CA ASP A 151 12.22 62.09 69.36
C ASP A 151 13.41 61.33 68.75
N ASP A 152 13.41 59.99 68.84
CA ASP A 152 14.43 59.13 68.20
C ASP A 152 14.37 59.23 66.66
N ALA A 153 13.18 59.26 66.05
CA ALA A 153 13.05 59.43 64.60
C ALA A 153 13.54 60.82 64.12
N ILE A 154 13.31 61.86 64.91
CA ILE A 154 13.83 63.21 64.66
C ILE A 154 15.36 63.24 64.79
N ALA A 155 15.93 62.47 65.73
CA ALA A 155 17.37 62.35 65.91
C ALA A 155 18.07 61.53 64.81
N GLU A 156 17.36 60.62 64.14
CA GLU A 156 17.90 59.76 63.06
C GLU A 156 17.83 60.41 61.67
N LEU A 157 16.90 61.36 61.45
CA LEU A 157 16.74 62.13 60.20
C LEU A 157 18.05 62.74 59.64
N PRO A 158 18.93 63.34 60.48
CA PRO A 158 20.22 63.85 60.03
C PRO A 158 21.21 62.78 59.55
N ARG A 159 21.08 61.51 60.01
CA ARG A 159 21.99 60.41 59.66
C ARG A 159 21.73 59.79 58.29
N GLN A 160 20.51 59.89 57.76
CA GLN A 160 20.16 59.36 56.43
C GLN A 160 20.23 60.41 55.31
N LEU A 161 20.50 61.68 55.64
CA LEU A 161 20.62 62.78 54.68
C LEU A 161 22.08 63.14 54.33
N HIS A 162 23.04 62.26 54.63
CA HIS A 162 24.44 62.37 54.22
C HIS A 162 24.80 61.24 53.24
#